data_AF-A0AAW1T849-F1
#
_entry.id   AF-A0AAW1T849-F1
#
_cell.length_a   1.000
_cell.length_b   1.000
_cell.length_c   1.000
_cell.angle_alpha   90.00
_cell.angle_beta   90.00
_cell.angle_gamma   90.00
#
_symmetry.space_group_name_H-M   'P 1'
#
loop_
_entity.id
_entity.type
_entity.pdbx_description
1 polymer ?
#
loop_
_entity_poly.entity_id
_entity_poly.type
_entity_poly.pdbx_seq_one_letter_code
_entity_poly.pdbx_strand_id
1 'polypeptide(L)'
;MNNYKWILYGDDDTVFFIDNVLDLVKDLDHNMPYFISDAIWWPNWSPDGAPTYVHGNRWAPRCLPCNYTDPLAGKSHPFGFAAQPACPCTNEALCRMDNINAFNQDGCHWNGYRPGSWYFIHGGAGALISAGLMREATYAAAEEYVVHHDYGSGDSMITQVMWDLFKTLPTDPGFGFYRDHVQMFDPGWRGERVRGPEDAGTVDLGNDPAGILERYESAAKQRCNGKCIEQLDHVITSHLRSRYAKDDVEIGAVKAAMPHYKGPFDLLPAVFFHERLANATHKYVEGRTLRRSIADGPKKLVNKQLHNIAKTFGLQMEPKDDIDIR
;
A
#
# COMPACT_ATOMS: atom_id res chain seq x y z
N MET A 1 -4.01 -18.55 -21.61
CA MET A 1 -4.11 -18.18 -20.19
C MET A 1 -4.83 -16.83 -20.08
N ASN A 2 -6.16 -16.77 -20.33
CA ASN A 2 -6.82 -15.50 -20.71
C ASN A 2 -7.91 -15.03 -19.72
N ASN A 3 -7.92 -15.50 -18.47
CA ASN A 3 -9.05 -15.25 -17.56
C ASN A 3 -8.75 -14.29 -16.39
N TYR A 4 -7.59 -13.62 -16.36
CA TYR A 4 -7.28 -12.64 -15.32
C TYR A 4 -7.12 -11.23 -15.91
N LYS A 5 -7.43 -10.22 -15.09
CA LYS A 5 -7.23 -8.80 -15.42
C LYS A 5 -6.04 -8.20 -14.66
N TRP A 6 -5.82 -8.67 -13.45
CA TRP A 6 -4.83 -8.16 -12.52
C TRP A 6 -4.17 -9.31 -11.78
N ILE A 7 -2.88 -9.18 -11.51
CA ILE A 7 -2.08 -10.04 -10.64
C ILE A 7 -1.74 -9.22 -9.39
N LEU A 8 -1.89 -9.85 -8.24
CA LEU A 8 -1.43 -9.32 -6.96
C LEU A 8 -0.04 -9.91 -6.70
N TYR A 9 0.96 -9.06 -6.55
CA TYR A 9 2.33 -9.46 -6.23
C TYR A 9 2.67 -9.00 -4.82
N GLY A 10 3.16 -9.90 -3.98
CA GLY A 10 3.61 -9.60 -2.62
C GLY A 10 4.28 -10.82 -1.97
N ASP A 11 4.90 -10.60 -0.82
CA ASP A 11 5.52 -11.63 0.02
C ASP A 11 4.46 -12.49 0.73
N ASP A 12 4.89 -13.59 1.37
CA ASP A 12 4.02 -14.49 2.12
C ASP A 12 3.41 -13.86 3.39
N ASP A 13 3.90 -12.69 3.80
CA ASP A 13 3.38 -11.85 4.88
C ASP A 13 2.78 -10.51 4.39
N THR A 14 2.43 -10.42 3.10
CA THR A 14 1.65 -9.31 2.54
C THR A 14 0.15 -9.56 2.65
N VAL A 15 -0.60 -8.61 3.21
CA VAL A 15 -2.07 -8.61 3.21
C VAL A 15 -2.61 -7.65 2.17
N PHE A 16 -3.55 -8.11 1.35
CA PHE A 16 -4.29 -7.28 0.39
C PHE A 16 -5.71 -6.97 0.90
N PHE A 17 -6.09 -5.69 0.85
CA PHE A 17 -7.45 -5.24 1.15
C PHE A 17 -8.27 -5.22 -0.15
N ILE A 18 -8.89 -6.36 -0.47
CA ILE A 18 -9.48 -6.64 -1.79
C ILE A 18 -10.52 -5.60 -2.24
N ASP A 19 -11.37 -5.11 -1.33
CA ASP A 19 -12.35 -4.06 -1.68
C ASP A 19 -11.66 -2.78 -2.18
N ASN A 20 -10.58 -2.38 -1.50
CA ASN A 20 -9.80 -1.20 -1.87
C ASN A 20 -8.99 -1.45 -3.16
N VAL A 21 -8.48 -2.67 -3.37
CA VAL A 21 -7.87 -3.08 -4.66
C VAL A 21 -8.86 -2.92 -5.79
N LEU A 22 -10.08 -3.45 -5.64
CA LEU A 22 -11.14 -3.35 -6.65
C LEU A 22 -11.53 -1.89 -6.90
N ASP A 23 -11.65 -1.08 -5.84
CA ASP A 23 -11.93 0.35 -5.96
C ASP A 23 -10.83 1.13 -6.70
N LEU A 24 -9.56 0.76 -6.51
CA LEU A 24 -8.45 1.37 -7.24
C LEU A 24 -8.49 1.00 -8.73
N VAL A 25 -8.69 -0.27 -9.05
CA VAL A 25 -8.52 -0.77 -10.43
C VAL A 25 -9.78 -0.71 -11.30
N LYS A 26 -10.95 -0.38 -10.73
CA LYS A 26 -12.23 -0.43 -11.45
C LYS A 26 -12.30 0.45 -12.70
N ASP A 27 -11.60 1.60 -12.66
CA ASP A 27 -11.59 2.57 -13.75
C ASP A 27 -10.31 2.48 -14.61
N LEU A 28 -9.39 1.58 -14.27
CA LEU A 28 -8.15 1.37 -15.00
C LEU A 28 -8.33 0.33 -16.11
N ASP A 29 -7.89 0.65 -17.32
CA ASP A 29 -7.86 -0.33 -18.41
C ASP A 29 -6.76 -1.37 -18.15
N HIS A 30 -7.17 -2.54 -17.67
CA HIS A 30 -6.30 -3.69 -17.46
C HIS A 30 -5.54 -4.18 -18.71
N ASN A 31 -5.86 -3.68 -19.91
CA ASN A 31 -5.09 -3.96 -21.13
C ASN A 31 -3.89 -3.03 -21.32
N MET A 32 -3.80 -1.94 -20.56
CA MET A 32 -2.62 -1.08 -20.53
C MET A 32 -1.52 -1.72 -19.65
N PRO A 33 -0.24 -1.49 -19.97
CA PRO A 33 0.90 -2.06 -19.25
C PRO A 33 1.16 -1.34 -17.91
N TYR A 34 0.33 -1.63 -16.91
CA TYR A 34 0.50 -1.13 -15.55
C TYR A 34 1.31 -2.06 -14.65
N PHE A 35 2.24 -1.45 -13.91
CA PHE A 35 2.94 -2.00 -12.74
C PHE A 35 2.73 -1.04 -11.56
N ILE A 36 1.72 -1.27 -10.72
CA ILE A 36 1.21 -0.28 -9.77
C ILE A 36 1.77 -0.50 -8.37
N SER A 37 2.41 0.52 -7.79
CA SER A 37 2.77 0.62 -6.37
C SER A 37 3.18 2.06 -6.03
N ASP A 38 2.93 2.54 -4.80
CA ASP A 38 3.51 3.79 -4.26
C ASP A 38 4.61 3.53 -3.22
N ALA A 39 4.96 2.26 -2.97
CA ALA A 39 6.00 1.86 -2.02
C ALA A 39 7.33 1.62 -2.75
N ILE A 40 7.91 2.68 -3.32
CA ILE A 40 9.15 2.61 -4.10
C ILE A 40 10.36 2.92 -3.20
N TRP A 41 11.36 2.04 -3.22
CA TRP A 41 12.69 2.31 -2.69
C TRP A 41 13.37 3.38 -3.52
N TRP A 42 13.85 4.44 -2.85
CA TRP A 42 14.65 5.48 -3.47
C TRP A 42 15.54 6.14 -2.41
N PRO A 43 16.73 6.64 -2.78
CA PRO A 43 17.54 7.44 -1.89
C PRO A 43 16.89 8.79 -1.59
N ASN A 44 16.87 9.13 -0.32
CA ASN A 44 16.58 10.44 0.20
C ASN A 44 17.92 11.16 0.47
N TRP A 45 18.04 12.39 0.00
CA TRP A 45 19.21 13.23 0.24
C TRP A 45 19.00 13.98 1.55
N SER A 46 19.66 13.54 2.61
CA SER A 46 19.67 14.28 3.85
C SER A 46 20.55 15.55 3.71
N PRO A 47 20.31 16.62 4.49
CA PRO A 47 21.08 17.86 4.42
C PRO A 47 22.59 17.69 4.66
N ASP A 48 23.00 16.61 5.33
CA ASP A 48 24.39 16.22 5.62
C ASP A 48 25.03 15.37 4.50
N GLY A 49 24.30 15.08 3.41
CA GLY A 49 24.84 14.56 2.16
C GLY A 49 25.01 13.03 2.07
N ALA A 50 24.66 12.28 3.12
CA ALA A 50 24.62 10.82 3.07
C ALA A 50 23.26 10.36 2.49
N PRO A 51 23.22 9.47 1.49
CA PRO A 51 21.95 8.94 1.01
C PRO A 51 21.32 8.07 2.09
N THR A 52 20.10 8.41 2.49
CA THR A 52 19.25 7.56 3.33
C THR A 52 18.29 6.83 2.41
N TYR A 53 18.40 5.51 2.30
CA TYR A 53 17.49 4.74 1.47
C TYR A 53 16.19 4.52 2.24
N VAL A 54 15.07 4.90 1.63
CA VAL A 54 13.76 4.85 2.29
C VAL A 54 12.71 4.27 1.34
N HIS A 55 11.68 3.65 1.90
CA HIS A 55 10.45 3.26 1.22
C HIS A 55 9.23 3.49 2.15
N GLY A 56 8.06 3.84 1.62
CA GLY A 56 7.85 4.40 0.30
C GLY A 56 8.48 5.78 0.19
N ASN A 57 9.32 6.02 -0.82
CA ASN A 57 9.96 7.31 -1.00
C ASN A 57 9.15 8.20 -1.95
N ARG A 58 8.65 9.32 -1.41
CA ARG A 58 7.88 10.32 -2.16
C ARG A 58 8.70 11.08 -3.21
N TRP A 59 10.01 10.94 -3.23
CA TRP A 59 10.88 11.53 -4.25
C TRP A 59 11.23 10.55 -5.36
N ALA A 60 10.81 9.29 -5.27
CA ALA A 60 11.05 8.32 -6.33
C ALA A 60 10.41 8.78 -7.65
N PRO A 61 11.13 8.72 -8.78
CA PRO A 61 10.55 8.89 -10.11
C PRO A 61 9.37 7.94 -10.34
N ARG A 62 8.24 8.45 -10.83
CA ARG A 62 7.03 7.63 -11.06
C ARG A 62 6.05 8.32 -12.00
N CYS A 63 5.14 7.54 -12.58
CA CYS A 63 4.06 8.04 -13.42
C CYS A 63 2.71 7.89 -12.72
N LEU A 64 1.72 8.67 -13.16
CA LEU A 64 0.32 8.47 -12.80
C LEU A 64 -0.39 7.55 -13.82
N PRO A 65 -1.52 6.92 -13.47
CA PRO A 65 -2.30 6.11 -14.41
C PRO A 65 -2.87 6.96 -15.55
N CYS A 66 -3.25 6.32 -16.66
CA CYS A 66 -3.74 7.07 -17.82
C CYS A 66 -5.09 7.69 -17.51
N ASN A 67 -5.34 8.87 -18.06
CA ASN A 67 -6.59 9.62 -17.84
C ASN A 67 -6.88 9.89 -16.35
N TYR A 68 -5.90 9.64 -15.47
CA TYR A 68 -6.00 10.01 -14.08
C TYR A 68 -5.76 11.50 -13.97
N THR A 69 -6.82 12.22 -13.58
CA THR A 69 -6.67 13.60 -13.15
C THR A 69 -6.44 13.55 -11.66
N ASP A 70 -5.24 13.95 -11.24
CA ASP A 70 -4.96 14.08 -9.82
C ASP A 70 -5.97 15.08 -9.21
N PRO A 71 -6.80 14.63 -8.24
CA PRO A 71 -7.81 15.49 -7.61
C PRO A 71 -7.19 16.67 -6.83
N LEU A 72 -5.87 16.66 -6.62
CA LEU A 72 -5.11 17.67 -5.91
C LEU A 72 -4.07 18.37 -6.80
N ALA A 73 -4.21 18.28 -8.12
CA ALA A 73 -3.29 18.90 -9.06
C ALA A 73 -3.18 20.42 -8.78
N GLY A 74 -1.95 20.92 -8.65
CA GLY A 74 -1.68 22.32 -8.30
C GLY A 74 -1.79 22.66 -6.81
N LYS A 75 -2.07 21.67 -5.95
CA LYS A 75 -2.07 21.78 -4.47
C LYS A 75 -1.02 20.89 -3.80
N SER A 76 -0.22 20.16 -4.59
CA SER A 76 0.79 19.21 -4.14
C SER A 76 1.98 19.87 -3.45
N HIS A 77 2.60 19.09 -2.55
CA HIS A 77 3.82 19.45 -1.84
C HIS A 77 4.93 19.90 -2.83
N PRO A 78 5.63 21.02 -2.57
CA PRO A 78 6.59 21.61 -3.52
C PRO A 78 7.89 20.79 -3.71
N PHE A 79 8.05 19.68 -3.01
CA PHE A 79 9.32 18.96 -2.87
C PHE A 79 9.20 17.50 -3.26
N GLY A 80 8.75 17.16 -4.46
CA GLY A 80 8.81 15.77 -4.92
C GLY A 80 8.76 15.63 -6.44
N PHE A 81 8.90 14.40 -6.93
CA PHE A 81 8.90 14.11 -8.36
C PHE A 81 7.58 14.58 -8.98
N ALA A 82 7.66 15.36 -10.06
CA ALA A 82 6.51 15.95 -10.74
C ALA A 82 5.80 14.90 -11.62
N ALA A 83 5.23 13.88 -10.98
CA ALA A 83 4.55 12.78 -11.65
C ALA A 83 3.41 13.32 -12.55
N GLN A 84 3.39 12.87 -13.80
CA GLN A 84 2.29 13.10 -14.73
C GLN A 84 1.77 11.76 -15.25
N PRO A 85 0.55 11.73 -15.83
CA PRO A 85 0.04 10.54 -16.49
C PRO A 85 0.98 10.09 -17.61
N ALA A 86 1.42 8.83 -17.57
CA ALA A 86 2.20 8.22 -18.65
C ALA A 86 1.94 6.72 -18.71
N CYS A 87 1.55 6.24 -19.90
CA CYS A 87 1.13 4.87 -20.11
C CYS A 87 1.65 4.29 -21.43
N PRO A 88 2.61 3.35 -21.40
CA PRO A 88 3.29 2.86 -20.19
C PRO A 88 4.05 3.96 -19.44
N CYS A 89 4.31 3.72 -18.16
CA CYS A 89 5.33 4.47 -17.45
C CYS A 89 6.70 4.01 -17.94
N THR A 90 7.30 4.73 -18.90
CA THR A 90 8.61 4.37 -19.47
C THR A 90 9.72 5.22 -18.89
N ASN A 91 10.96 4.78 -19.13
CA ASN A 91 12.17 5.52 -18.80
C ASN A 91 12.17 6.93 -19.44
N GLU A 92 11.79 7.02 -20.71
CA GLU A 92 11.70 8.28 -21.45
C GLU A 92 10.60 9.18 -20.91
N ALA A 93 9.48 8.60 -20.46
CA ALA A 93 8.42 9.36 -19.82
C ALA A 93 8.92 9.99 -18.51
N LEU A 94 9.55 9.21 -17.63
CA LEU A 94 10.12 9.71 -16.39
C LEU A 94 11.19 10.78 -16.62
N CYS A 95 12.11 10.55 -17.55
CA CYS A 95 13.15 11.51 -17.90
C CYS A 95 12.59 12.86 -18.37
N ARG A 96 11.54 12.87 -19.20
CA ARG A 96 10.89 14.13 -19.64
C ARG A 96 10.25 14.91 -18.49
N MET A 97 9.90 14.23 -17.41
CA MET A 97 9.27 14.81 -16.21
C MET A 97 10.28 15.11 -15.09
N ASP A 98 11.56 14.82 -15.30
CA ASP A 98 12.56 14.88 -14.25
C ASP A 98 12.77 16.32 -13.75
N ASN A 99 12.42 16.53 -12.49
CA ASN A 99 12.63 17.77 -11.77
C ASN A 99 13.59 17.59 -10.56
N ILE A 100 14.22 16.42 -10.44
CA ILE A 100 15.09 16.05 -9.31
C ILE A 100 16.48 15.59 -9.76
N ASN A 101 16.80 15.68 -11.06
CA ASN A 101 18.05 15.22 -11.66
C ASN A 101 18.32 13.71 -11.43
N ALA A 102 17.24 12.91 -11.44
CA ALA A 102 17.32 11.45 -11.44
C ALA A 102 17.93 10.90 -12.74
N PHE A 103 17.85 11.67 -13.83
CA PHE A 103 18.35 11.31 -15.14
C PHE A 103 19.40 12.32 -15.62
N ASN A 104 20.32 11.87 -16.47
CA ASN A 104 21.13 12.77 -17.25
C ASN A 104 20.27 13.42 -18.35
N GLN A 105 20.54 14.70 -18.65
CA GLN A 105 19.78 15.39 -19.71
C GLN A 105 20.15 14.88 -21.11
N ASP A 106 21.37 14.33 -21.25
CA ASP A 106 21.89 13.77 -22.49
C ASP A 106 21.59 12.26 -22.54
N GLY A 107 20.41 11.90 -23.05
CA GLY A 107 20.07 10.51 -23.41
C GLY A 107 19.19 9.74 -22.42
N CYS A 108 18.65 10.40 -21.39
CA CYS A 108 17.72 9.79 -20.42
C CYS A 108 18.30 8.55 -19.71
N HIS A 109 19.59 8.57 -19.43
CA HIS A 109 20.26 7.58 -18.59
C HIS A 109 20.09 7.94 -17.12
N TRP A 110 19.87 6.94 -16.29
CA TRP A 110 19.80 7.10 -14.84
C TRP A 110 21.11 7.66 -14.27
N ASN A 111 21.01 8.69 -13.44
CA ASN A 111 22.14 9.32 -12.78
C ASN A 111 22.42 8.62 -11.43
N GLY A 112 23.08 7.47 -11.48
CA GLY A 112 23.51 6.70 -10.31
C GLY A 112 22.57 5.56 -9.91
N TYR A 113 21.31 5.88 -9.61
CA TYR A 113 20.32 4.90 -9.16
C TYR A 113 19.41 4.49 -10.30
N ARG A 114 19.31 3.19 -10.59
CA ARG A 114 18.58 2.66 -11.75
C ARG A 114 17.64 1.55 -11.34
N PRO A 115 16.65 1.16 -12.16
CA PRO A 115 15.76 0.07 -11.82
C PRO A 115 16.52 -1.22 -11.50
N GLY A 116 16.16 -1.82 -10.35
CA GLY A 116 16.91 -2.92 -9.75
C GLY A 116 18.06 -2.52 -8.82
N SER A 117 18.45 -1.24 -8.78
CA SER A 117 19.52 -0.72 -7.91
C SER A 117 19.07 0.57 -7.22
N TRP A 118 18.49 0.41 -6.03
CA TRP A 118 17.88 1.47 -5.21
C TRP A 118 16.75 2.26 -5.89
N TYR A 119 16.24 1.76 -7.01
CA TYR A 119 14.93 2.12 -7.57
C TYR A 119 14.18 0.82 -7.84
N PHE A 120 13.29 0.44 -6.93
CA PHE A 120 12.44 -0.75 -7.07
C PHE A 120 11.26 -0.69 -6.10
N ILE A 121 10.17 -1.39 -6.43
CA ILE A 121 9.05 -1.52 -5.49
C ILE A 121 9.49 -2.31 -4.26
N HIS A 122 8.91 -2.05 -3.09
CA HIS A 122 9.08 -2.94 -1.94
C HIS A 122 8.21 -4.19 -2.12
N GLY A 123 8.80 -5.38 -2.12
CA GLY A 123 8.14 -6.69 -2.33
C GLY A 123 7.05 -6.97 -1.32
N GLY A 124 7.36 -6.91 -0.03
CA GLY A 124 6.36 -7.07 1.04
C GLY A 124 5.30 -5.96 1.13
N ALA A 125 5.54 -4.77 0.54
CA ALA A 125 4.46 -3.79 0.36
C ALA A 125 3.55 -4.17 -0.81
N GLY A 126 4.06 -4.95 -1.75
CA GLY A 126 3.31 -5.48 -2.88
C GLY A 126 3.11 -4.51 -4.03
N ALA A 127 2.54 -5.06 -5.10
CA ALA A 127 2.19 -4.35 -6.32
C ALA A 127 1.01 -5.01 -7.04
N LEU A 128 0.41 -4.26 -7.97
CA LEU A 128 -0.59 -4.77 -8.91
C LEU A 128 -0.01 -4.78 -10.31
N ILE A 129 -0.13 -5.90 -11.00
CA ILE A 129 0.38 -6.08 -12.37
C ILE A 129 -0.81 -6.34 -13.28
N SER A 130 -0.94 -5.53 -14.32
CA SER A 130 -2.02 -5.66 -15.31
C SER A 130 -1.80 -6.85 -16.26
N ALA A 131 -2.90 -7.39 -16.80
CA ALA A 131 -2.84 -8.36 -17.88
C ALA A 131 -2.22 -7.79 -19.17
N GLY A 132 -2.36 -6.47 -19.40
CA GLY A 132 -1.68 -5.73 -20.46
C GLY A 132 -0.17 -5.89 -20.40
N LEU A 133 0.41 -5.60 -19.23
CA LEU A 133 1.85 -5.71 -19.01
C LEU A 133 2.34 -7.13 -19.26
N MET A 134 1.64 -8.15 -18.75
CA MET A 134 2.04 -9.55 -18.92
C MET A 134 2.03 -10.05 -20.37
N ARG A 135 1.50 -9.28 -21.33
CA ARG A 135 1.54 -9.60 -22.76
C ARG A 135 2.73 -8.98 -23.49
N GLU A 136 3.45 -8.05 -22.87
CA GLU A 136 4.60 -7.37 -23.50
C GLU A 136 5.81 -8.31 -23.66
N ALA A 137 5.89 -9.38 -22.86
CA ALA A 137 6.93 -10.38 -22.99
C ALA A 137 6.40 -11.81 -22.80
N THR A 138 7.12 -12.78 -23.37
CA THR A 138 6.80 -14.20 -23.18
C THR A 138 7.41 -14.71 -21.86
N TYR A 139 6.80 -15.75 -21.30
CA TYR A 139 7.37 -16.45 -20.14
C TYR A 139 8.81 -16.92 -20.42
N ALA A 140 9.08 -17.49 -21.59
CA ALA A 140 10.42 -17.97 -21.95
C ALA A 140 11.46 -16.85 -21.96
N ALA A 141 11.11 -15.66 -22.48
CA ALA A 141 12.01 -14.50 -22.46
C ALA A 141 12.25 -14.01 -21.03
N ALA A 142 11.22 -13.99 -20.19
CA ALA A 142 11.36 -13.62 -18.77
C ALA A 142 12.20 -14.63 -17.99
N GLU A 143 11.98 -15.92 -18.19
CA GLU A 143 12.75 -17.01 -17.59
C GLU A 143 14.22 -16.95 -18.01
N GLU A 144 14.49 -16.80 -19.31
CA GLU A 144 15.86 -16.65 -19.82
C GLU A 144 16.55 -15.44 -19.22
N TYR A 145 15.86 -14.29 -19.14
CA TYR A 145 16.40 -13.08 -18.53
C TYR A 145 16.70 -13.29 -17.04
N VAL A 146 15.78 -13.90 -16.27
CA VAL A 146 15.97 -14.18 -14.85
C VAL A 146 17.14 -15.13 -14.58
N VAL A 147 17.31 -16.17 -15.39
CA VAL A 147 18.37 -17.17 -15.18
C VAL A 147 19.78 -16.62 -15.46
N HIS A 148 19.92 -15.59 -16.29
CA HIS A 148 21.22 -15.11 -16.77
C HIS A 148 21.66 -13.75 -16.20
N HIS A 149 20.92 -13.17 -15.25
CA HIS A 149 21.29 -11.92 -14.60
C HIS A 149 21.40 -12.11 -13.08
N ASP A 150 22.33 -11.38 -12.48
CA ASP A 150 22.48 -11.31 -11.03
C ASP A 150 21.61 -10.18 -10.46
N TYR A 151 20.94 -10.46 -9.34
CA TYR A 151 20.05 -9.51 -8.67
C TYR A 151 20.42 -9.38 -7.20
N GLY A 152 20.17 -8.19 -6.64
CA GLY A 152 20.39 -7.95 -5.21
C GLY A 152 19.29 -8.54 -4.32
N SER A 153 18.06 -8.65 -4.83
CA SER A 153 16.89 -9.19 -4.14
C SER A 153 15.79 -9.58 -5.13
N GLY A 154 14.73 -10.24 -4.67
CA GLY A 154 13.55 -10.55 -5.50
C GLY A 154 12.84 -9.30 -6.03
N ASP A 155 12.76 -8.25 -5.20
CA ASP A 155 12.10 -6.98 -5.52
C ASP A 155 12.89 -6.17 -6.56
N SER A 156 14.22 -6.19 -6.40
CA SER A 156 15.18 -5.66 -7.36
C SER A 156 15.05 -6.39 -8.69
N MET A 157 15.03 -7.74 -8.64
CA MET A 157 14.85 -8.59 -9.82
C MET A 157 13.57 -8.27 -10.58
N ILE A 158 12.41 -8.28 -9.91
CA ILE A 158 11.14 -8.05 -10.62
C ILE A 158 11.10 -6.66 -11.24
N THR A 159 11.57 -5.62 -10.55
CA THR A 159 11.59 -4.26 -11.11
C THR A 159 12.54 -4.18 -12.30
N GLN A 160 13.72 -4.79 -12.21
CA GLN A 160 14.68 -4.81 -13.32
C GLN A 160 14.13 -5.55 -14.54
N VAL A 161 13.45 -6.68 -14.33
CA VAL A 161 12.75 -7.41 -15.40
C VAL A 161 11.67 -6.53 -16.04
N MET A 162 10.82 -5.87 -15.24
CA MET A 162 9.78 -4.97 -15.76
C MET A 162 10.38 -3.83 -16.60
N TRP A 163 11.53 -3.30 -16.17
CA TRP A 163 12.23 -2.24 -16.90
C TRP A 163 12.87 -2.74 -18.20
N ASP A 164 13.73 -3.75 -18.12
CA ASP A 164 14.58 -4.15 -19.24
C ASP A 164 13.80 -4.95 -20.27
N LEU A 165 12.91 -5.83 -19.83
CA LEU A 165 12.16 -6.71 -20.72
C LEU A 165 10.80 -6.10 -21.10
N PHE A 166 10.05 -5.59 -20.12
CA PHE A 166 8.68 -5.08 -20.35
C PHE A 166 8.62 -3.58 -20.63
N LYS A 167 9.76 -2.87 -20.60
CA LYS A 167 9.88 -1.42 -20.85
C LYS A 167 8.93 -0.58 -19.99
N THR A 168 8.60 -1.07 -18.80
CA THR A 168 7.61 -0.48 -17.89
C THR A 168 8.20 -0.31 -16.50
N LEU A 169 7.94 0.85 -15.90
CA LEU A 169 8.36 1.24 -14.55
C LEU A 169 7.15 1.43 -13.64
N PRO A 170 7.36 1.54 -12.31
CA PRO A 170 6.27 1.70 -11.37
C PRO A 170 5.35 2.90 -11.66
N THR A 171 4.04 2.64 -11.63
CA THR A 171 2.95 3.61 -11.70
C THR A 171 2.40 3.83 -10.29
N ASP A 172 2.35 5.07 -9.83
CA ASP A 172 1.79 5.44 -8.54
C ASP A 172 0.29 5.72 -8.70
N PRO A 173 -0.59 5.12 -7.86
CA PRO A 173 -2.04 5.35 -7.89
C PRO A 173 -2.48 6.79 -7.53
N GLY A 174 -1.56 7.69 -7.17
CA GLY A 174 -1.79 9.13 -7.11
C GLY A 174 -2.45 9.65 -5.84
N PHE A 175 -2.88 8.81 -4.89
CA PHE A 175 -3.41 9.33 -3.61
C PHE A 175 -2.32 9.53 -2.55
N GLY A 176 -1.34 8.63 -2.50
CA GLY A 176 -0.33 8.63 -1.44
C GLY A 176 0.65 9.81 -1.49
N PHE A 177 0.93 10.32 -2.70
CA PHE A 177 1.85 11.45 -2.84
C PHE A 177 1.22 12.82 -2.56
N TYR A 178 -0.04 13.02 -2.95
CA TYR A 178 -0.67 14.34 -2.91
C TYR A 178 -1.37 14.63 -1.58
N ARG A 179 -1.69 13.57 -0.84
CA ARG A 179 -2.15 13.65 0.53
C ARG A 179 -1.05 13.11 1.41
N ASP A 180 -0.32 14.00 2.06
CA ASP A 180 0.86 13.61 2.84
C ASP A 180 0.58 12.60 3.96
N HIS A 181 -0.68 12.40 4.35
CA HIS A 181 -1.06 11.39 5.32
C HIS A 181 -1.52 10.08 4.71
N VAL A 182 -1.69 9.97 3.39
CA VAL A 182 -2.09 8.72 2.73
C VAL A 182 -0.85 8.05 2.15
N GLN A 183 -0.78 6.75 2.27
CA GLN A 183 0.06 5.86 1.48
C GLN A 183 -0.82 4.63 1.24
N MET A 184 -0.77 4.06 0.05
CA MET A 184 -1.69 2.99 -0.32
C MET A 184 -1.05 1.63 -0.06
N PHE A 185 0.21 1.47 -0.46
CA PHE A 185 0.96 0.24 -0.28
C PHE A 185 1.83 0.35 0.97
N ASP A 186 1.53 -0.49 1.96
CA ASP A 186 2.22 -0.54 3.25
C ASP A 186 2.30 0.81 4.00
N PRO A 187 1.16 1.42 4.38
CA PRO A 187 1.11 2.73 5.03
C PRO A 187 1.47 2.71 6.51
N GLY A 188 2.34 1.81 6.94
CA GLY A 188 2.81 1.66 8.32
C GLY A 188 3.64 2.86 8.81
N TRP A 189 3.45 4.05 8.25
CA TRP A 189 4.08 5.25 8.77
C TRP A 189 3.54 5.60 10.15
N ARG A 190 4.41 5.57 11.16
CA ARG A 190 4.18 6.14 12.51
C ARG A 190 5.04 7.36 12.81
N GLY A 191 5.46 8.09 11.78
CA GLY A 191 6.48 9.13 11.87
C GLY A 191 7.90 8.56 11.78
N GLU A 192 8.90 9.37 12.09
CA GLU A 192 10.33 9.00 12.10
C GLU A 192 10.67 8.06 13.28
N ARG A 193 10.20 6.82 13.25
CA ARG A 193 10.59 5.81 14.24
C ARG A 193 11.42 4.73 13.58
N VAL A 194 12.72 4.74 13.86
CA VAL A 194 13.64 3.66 13.49
C VAL A 194 13.28 2.42 14.30
N ARG A 195 12.77 1.37 13.66
CA ARG A 195 12.67 0.02 14.24
C ARG A 195 12.96 -1.01 13.15
N GLY A 196 14.09 -1.71 13.29
CA GLY A 196 14.47 -2.83 12.41
C GLY A 196 15.95 -3.22 12.50
N PRO A 197 16.30 -4.51 12.62
CA PRO A 197 17.68 -4.98 12.45
C PRO A 197 18.10 -5.03 10.96
N GLU A 198 17.14 -5.12 10.03
CA GLU A 198 17.40 -4.94 8.59
C GLU A 198 17.65 -3.48 8.20
N ASP A 199 17.39 -2.55 9.13
CA ASP A 199 17.48 -1.10 8.91
C ASP A 199 18.74 -0.44 9.48
N ALA A 200 19.84 -1.18 9.60
CA ALA A 200 21.11 -0.62 10.05
C ALA A 200 21.64 0.41 9.02
N GLY A 201 21.22 1.67 9.17
CA GLY A 201 21.56 2.79 8.28
C GLY A 201 20.43 3.26 7.35
N THR A 202 19.24 2.66 7.41
CA THR A 202 18.04 3.11 6.67
C THR A 202 17.00 3.70 7.63
N VAL A 203 16.40 4.82 7.23
CA VAL A 203 15.29 5.43 7.98
C VAL A 203 14.01 4.85 7.40
N ASP A 204 13.45 3.85 8.07
CA ASP A 204 12.21 3.26 7.61
C ASP A 204 11.01 4.16 7.98
N LEU A 205 10.38 4.77 6.97
CA LEU A 205 9.21 5.63 7.10
C LEU A 205 7.90 4.87 6.83
N GLY A 206 7.91 3.53 6.76
CA GLY A 206 6.76 2.66 6.49
C GLY A 206 6.60 1.45 7.43
N ASN A 207 7.51 1.22 8.38
CA ASN A 207 7.58 0.02 9.24
C ASN A 207 6.71 0.02 10.51
N ASP A 208 5.40 0.14 10.38
CA ASP A 208 4.50 -0.06 11.53
C ASP A 208 3.19 -0.74 11.15
N PRO A 209 3.22 -2.07 10.93
CA PRO A 209 2.00 -2.84 10.75
C PRO A 209 1.05 -2.64 11.94
N ALA A 210 1.57 -2.52 13.18
CA ALA A 210 0.75 -2.28 14.36
C ALA A 210 -0.02 -0.95 14.29
N GLY A 211 0.49 0.06 13.59
CA GLY A 211 -0.21 1.31 13.31
C GLY A 211 -1.45 1.12 12.44
N ILE A 212 -1.40 0.24 11.44
CA ILE A 212 -2.57 -0.11 10.62
C ILE A 212 -3.61 -0.82 11.48
N LEU A 213 -3.18 -1.78 12.31
CA LEU A 213 -4.07 -2.46 13.25
C LEU A 213 -4.73 -1.48 14.23
N GLU A 214 -3.97 -0.57 14.83
CA GLU A 214 -4.49 0.47 15.74
C GLU A 214 -5.51 1.39 15.05
N ARG A 215 -5.29 1.75 13.77
CA ARG A 215 -6.26 2.53 12.99
C ARG A 215 -7.55 1.75 12.80
N TYR A 216 -7.50 0.48 12.41
CA TYR A 216 -8.70 -0.36 12.28
C TYR A 216 -9.45 -0.51 13.60
N GLU A 217 -8.74 -0.74 14.72
CA GLU A 217 -9.36 -0.82 16.04
C GLU A 217 -9.98 0.50 16.48
N SER A 218 -9.30 1.61 16.22
CA SER A 218 -9.82 2.96 16.49
C SER A 218 -11.07 3.23 15.66
N ALA A 219 -11.08 2.84 14.39
CA ALA A 219 -12.22 3.00 13.51
C ALA A 219 -13.41 2.12 13.94
N ALA A 220 -13.16 0.86 14.32
CA ALA A 220 -14.18 -0.04 14.88
C ALA A 220 -14.80 0.52 16.17
N LYS A 221 -14.00 1.23 16.99
CA LYS A 221 -14.46 1.93 18.21
C LYS A 221 -15.01 3.33 17.96
N GLN A 222 -15.13 3.76 16.69
CA GLN A 222 -15.58 5.10 16.29
C GLN A 222 -14.72 6.26 16.82
N ARG A 223 -13.42 6.02 17.04
CA ARG A 223 -12.44 7.01 17.53
C ARG A 223 -11.54 7.56 16.42
N CYS A 224 -11.74 7.10 15.18
CA CYS A 224 -10.94 7.47 14.02
C CYS A 224 -11.41 8.83 13.47
N ASN A 225 -10.49 9.77 13.33
CA ASN A 225 -10.75 11.07 12.71
C ASN A 225 -10.78 10.96 11.17
N GLY A 226 -11.05 12.07 10.46
CA GLY A 226 -11.13 12.08 8.99
C GLY A 226 -9.87 11.54 8.30
N LYS A 227 -8.67 11.95 8.75
CA LYS A 227 -7.39 11.47 8.19
C LYS A 227 -7.21 9.97 8.37
N CYS A 228 -7.56 9.45 9.56
CA CYS A 228 -7.50 8.03 9.86
C CYS A 228 -8.47 7.23 8.99
N ILE A 229 -9.70 7.72 8.77
CA ILE A 229 -10.67 7.05 7.89
C ILE A 229 -10.17 7.04 6.46
N GLU A 230 -9.62 8.16 6.01
CA GLU A 230 -9.07 8.30 4.66
C GLU A 230 -7.89 7.36 4.40
N GLN A 231 -6.99 7.16 5.38
CA GLN A 231 -5.95 6.15 5.28
C GLN A 231 -6.53 4.74 5.12
N LEU A 232 -7.56 4.38 5.90
CA LEU A 232 -8.20 3.07 5.83
C LEU A 232 -9.03 2.87 4.55
N ASP A 233 -9.58 3.94 4.00
CA ASP A 233 -10.34 3.92 2.74
C ASP A 233 -9.42 3.71 1.52
N HIS A 234 -8.13 3.99 1.66
CA HIS A 234 -7.16 3.95 0.56
C HIS A 234 -6.03 2.92 0.75
N VAL A 235 -5.95 2.21 1.88
CA VAL A 235 -4.95 1.15 2.08
C VAL A 235 -5.20 -0.02 1.13
N ILE A 236 -4.22 -0.35 0.31
CA ILE A 236 -4.26 -1.45 -0.67
C ILE A 236 -3.61 -2.69 -0.09
N THR A 237 -2.47 -2.52 0.57
CA THR A 237 -1.69 -3.60 1.17
C THR A 237 -1.08 -3.20 2.51
N SER A 238 -0.72 -4.21 3.29
CA SER A 238 0.12 -4.06 4.48
C SER A 238 1.13 -5.20 4.53
N HIS A 239 2.39 -4.87 4.78
CA HIS A 239 3.43 -5.85 5.06
C HIS A 239 3.40 -6.14 6.57
N LEU A 240 3.00 -7.36 6.97
CA LEU A 240 2.70 -7.63 8.36
C LEU A 240 3.92 -7.74 9.27
N ARG A 241 5.14 -7.83 8.72
CA ARG A 241 6.46 -7.83 9.39
C ARG A 241 6.40 -8.26 10.85
N SER A 242 5.86 -9.45 11.09
CA SER A 242 5.28 -9.81 12.39
C SER A 242 6.29 -9.89 13.53
N ARG A 243 7.58 -10.04 13.19
CA ARG A 243 8.74 -9.90 14.09
C ARG A 243 8.71 -8.61 14.91
N TYR A 244 8.10 -7.53 14.41
CA TYR A 244 7.98 -6.25 15.14
C TYR A 244 6.95 -6.29 16.26
N ALA A 245 5.99 -7.20 16.19
CA ALA A 245 5.00 -7.39 17.24
C ALA A 245 5.43 -8.44 18.27
N LYS A 246 6.65 -9.01 18.19
CA LYS A 246 7.08 -10.13 19.05
C LYS A 246 6.91 -9.83 20.55
N ASP A 247 7.14 -8.59 20.95
CA ASP A 247 7.07 -8.14 22.34
C ASP A 247 5.66 -7.65 22.72
N ASP A 248 4.80 -7.40 21.73
CA ASP A 248 3.39 -7.03 21.89
C ASP A 248 2.47 -8.26 21.91
N VAL A 249 3.03 -9.46 21.71
CA VAL A 249 2.30 -10.73 21.68
C VAL A 249 2.25 -11.33 23.08
N GLU A 250 1.12 -11.17 23.75
CA GLU A 250 0.84 -11.98 24.92
C GLU A 250 0.58 -13.44 24.49
N ILE A 251 1.43 -14.39 24.92
CA ILE A 251 1.28 -15.82 24.62
C ILE A 251 -0.12 -16.33 24.95
N GLY A 252 -0.75 -15.78 26.00
CA GLY A 252 -2.13 -16.07 26.38
C GLY A 252 -3.15 -15.66 25.31
N ALA A 253 -2.96 -14.51 24.67
CA ALA A 253 -3.83 -14.02 23.59
C ALA A 253 -3.77 -14.93 22.36
N VAL A 254 -2.58 -15.41 21.98
CA VAL A 254 -2.43 -16.34 20.84
C VAL A 254 -3.08 -17.69 21.13
N LYS A 255 -2.92 -18.23 22.34
CA LYS A 255 -3.56 -19.49 22.75
C LYS A 255 -5.09 -19.37 22.79
N ALA A 256 -5.61 -18.22 23.20
CA ALA A 256 -7.05 -17.95 23.22
C ALA A 256 -7.62 -17.80 21.80
N ALA A 257 -6.91 -17.10 20.92
CA ALA A 257 -7.29 -16.93 19.52
C ALA A 257 -7.17 -18.25 18.73
N MET A 258 -6.17 -19.09 19.05
CA MET A 258 -5.85 -20.31 18.29
C MET A 258 -5.48 -21.48 19.21
N PRO A 259 -6.49 -22.20 19.75
CA PRO A 259 -6.29 -23.24 20.77
C PRO A 259 -5.48 -24.46 20.29
N HIS A 260 -5.23 -24.59 18.99
CA HIS A 260 -4.54 -25.72 18.38
C HIS A 260 -3.12 -25.40 17.88
N TYR A 261 -2.64 -24.17 18.04
CA TYR A 261 -1.35 -23.77 17.52
C TYR A 261 -0.19 -24.29 18.39
N LYS A 262 0.75 -25.04 17.77
CA LYS A 262 1.95 -25.63 18.43
C LYS A 262 3.26 -25.32 17.68
N GLY A 263 3.26 -24.34 16.79
CA GLY A 263 4.45 -24.04 15.97
C GLY A 263 5.55 -23.27 16.73
N PRO A 264 6.70 -23.03 16.08
CA PRO A 264 7.82 -22.27 16.65
C PRO A 264 7.41 -20.88 17.15
N PHE A 265 8.13 -20.38 18.16
CA PHE A 265 7.83 -19.10 18.83
C PHE A 265 7.77 -17.92 17.84
N ASP A 266 8.57 -17.92 16.77
CA ASP A 266 8.64 -16.82 15.80
C ASP A 266 7.42 -16.72 14.89
N LEU A 267 6.60 -17.77 14.80
CA LEU A 267 5.35 -17.77 14.05
C LEU A 267 4.16 -17.31 14.92
N LEU A 268 4.29 -17.27 16.26
CA LEU A 268 3.23 -16.76 17.14
C LEU A 268 2.89 -15.28 16.86
N PRO A 269 3.87 -14.38 16.64
CA PRO A 269 3.59 -13.00 16.28
C PRO A 269 2.85 -12.87 14.96
N ALA A 270 3.23 -13.65 13.93
CA ALA A 270 2.56 -13.64 12.64
C ALA A 270 1.08 -13.99 12.81
N VAL A 271 0.84 -15.13 13.43
CA VAL A 271 -0.49 -15.67 13.68
C VAL A 271 -1.37 -14.68 14.46
N PHE A 272 -0.84 -14.14 15.56
CA PHE A 272 -1.53 -13.13 16.36
C PHE A 272 -1.90 -11.90 15.53
N PHE A 273 -0.95 -11.40 14.76
CA PHE A 273 -1.12 -10.19 13.99
C PHE A 273 -2.18 -10.35 12.88
N HIS A 274 -2.14 -11.47 12.16
CA HIS A 274 -3.14 -11.83 11.16
C HIS A 274 -4.55 -11.91 11.76
N GLU A 275 -4.72 -12.61 12.88
CA GLU A 275 -6.02 -12.79 13.54
C GLU A 275 -6.60 -11.45 14.03
N ARG A 276 -5.77 -10.64 14.68
CA ARG A 276 -6.19 -9.35 15.22
C ARG A 276 -6.53 -8.36 14.10
N LEU A 277 -5.74 -8.33 13.02
CA LEU A 277 -6.02 -7.52 11.84
C LEU A 277 -7.31 -7.96 11.15
N ALA A 278 -7.52 -9.26 10.96
CA ALA A 278 -8.75 -9.79 10.37
C ALA A 278 -9.99 -9.37 11.19
N ASN A 279 -9.93 -9.55 12.51
CA ASN A 279 -11.02 -9.16 13.42
C ASN A 279 -11.31 -7.65 13.40
N ALA A 280 -10.26 -6.82 13.43
CA ALA A 280 -10.41 -5.36 13.42
C ALA A 280 -10.97 -4.87 12.06
N THR A 281 -10.48 -5.42 10.96
CA THR A 281 -10.95 -5.12 9.59
C THR A 281 -12.42 -5.51 9.43
N HIS A 282 -12.81 -6.70 9.89
CA HIS A 282 -14.20 -7.17 9.81
C HIS A 282 -15.15 -6.21 10.53
N LYS A 283 -14.86 -5.86 11.79
CA LYS A 283 -15.68 -4.92 12.57
C LYS A 283 -15.78 -3.54 11.91
N TYR A 284 -14.69 -3.07 11.30
CA TYR A 284 -14.69 -1.82 10.56
C TYR A 284 -15.59 -1.88 9.31
N VAL A 285 -15.49 -2.95 8.51
CA VAL A 285 -16.31 -3.13 7.29
C VAL A 285 -17.80 -3.26 7.64
N GLU A 286 -18.15 -4.01 8.69
CA GLU A 286 -19.52 -4.09 9.19
C GLU A 286 -20.06 -2.71 9.59
N GLY A 287 -19.27 -1.94 10.34
CA GLY A 287 -19.62 -0.58 10.74
C GLY A 287 -19.78 0.37 9.54
N ARG A 288 -18.93 0.25 8.51
CA ARG A 288 -18.99 1.07 7.29
C ARG A 288 -20.21 0.73 6.43
N THR A 289 -20.48 -0.56 6.24
CA THR A 289 -21.64 -1.05 5.47
C THR A 289 -22.94 -0.55 6.08
N LEU A 290 -23.03 -0.63 7.41
CA LEU A 290 -24.16 -0.09 8.15
C LEU A 290 -24.33 1.42 7.92
N ARG A 291 -23.24 2.20 8.01
CA ARG A 291 -23.32 3.66 7.77
C ARG A 291 -23.80 3.99 6.36
N ARG A 292 -23.35 3.26 5.34
CA ARG A 292 -23.83 3.42 3.97
C ARG A 292 -25.33 3.08 3.86
N SER A 293 -25.76 1.95 4.41
CA SER A 293 -27.18 1.57 4.39
C SER A 293 -28.06 2.54 5.18
N ILE A 294 -27.51 3.21 6.20
CA ILE A 294 -28.18 4.28 6.94
C ILE A 294 -28.30 5.56 6.11
N ALA A 295 -27.22 5.97 5.44
CA ALA A 295 -27.22 7.16 4.60
C ALA A 295 -28.17 7.03 3.39
N ASP A 296 -28.24 5.83 2.81
CA ASP A 296 -29.03 5.56 1.60
C ASP A 296 -30.46 5.06 1.91
N GLY A 297 -30.75 4.75 3.18
CA GLY A 297 -32.00 4.11 3.60
C GLY A 297 -33.12 5.08 3.99
N PRO A 298 -34.39 4.70 3.82
CA PRO A 298 -35.50 5.48 4.38
C PRO A 298 -35.38 5.53 5.92
N LYS A 299 -35.40 6.74 6.50
CA LYS A 299 -35.15 7.04 7.94
C LYS A 299 -35.77 6.07 8.96
N LYS A 300 -36.91 5.44 8.65
CA LYS A 300 -37.56 4.45 9.54
C LYS A 300 -36.84 3.09 9.62
N LEU A 301 -36.16 2.65 8.57
CA LEU A 301 -35.44 1.37 8.54
C LEU A 301 -34.11 1.45 9.31
N VAL A 302 -33.48 2.63 9.22
CA VAL A 302 -32.24 3.04 9.89
C VAL A 302 -32.34 2.88 11.41
N ASN A 303 -33.40 3.41 12.03
CA ASN A 303 -33.55 3.35 13.49
C ASN A 303 -33.69 1.92 14.02
N LYS A 304 -34.33 1.02 13.25
CA LYS A 304 -34.50 -0.38 13.66
C LYS A 304 -33.18 -1.17 13.58
N GLN A 305 -32.36 -0.89 12.56
CA GLN A 305 -31.04 -1.53 12.42
C GLN A 305 -30.05 -1.03 13.49
N LEU A 306 -30.03 0.29 13.76
CA LEU A 306 -29.21 0.88 14.83
C LEU A 306 -29.52 0.26 16.20
N HIS A 307 -30.80 0.07 16.51
CA HIS A 307 -31.22 -0.50 17.81
C HIS A 307 -30.79 -1.97 17.96
N ASN A 308 -30.88 -2.77 16.89
CA ASN A 308 -30.43 -4.16 16.91
C ASN A 308 -28.91 -4.28 17.09
N ILE A 309 -28.16 -3.32 16.55
CA ILE A 309 -26.69 -3.30 16.61
C ILE A 309 -26.19 -2.83 17.96
N ALA A 310 -26.80 -1.78 18.52
CA ALA A 310 -26.55 -1.39 19.89
C ALA A 310 -26.73 -2.58 20.85
N LYS A 311 -27.75 -3.40 20.61
CA LYS A 311 -27.99 -4.65 21.36
C LYS A 311 -26.91 -5.71 21.14
N THR A 312 -26.42 -5.92 19.91
CA THR A 312 -25.35 -6.89 19.61
C THR A 312 -24.01 -6.49 20.22
N PHE A 313 -23.72 -5.19 20.30
CA PHE A 313 -22.46 -4.66 20.83
C PHE A 313 -22.54 -4.21 22.31
N GLY A 314 -23.67 -4.43 22.99
CA GLY A 314 -23.85 -4.07 24.39
C GLY A 314 -23.86 -2.55 24.66
N LEU A 315 -24.17 -1.74 23.66
CA LEU A 315 -24.28 -0.30 23.77
C LEU A 315 -25.68 0.08 24.28
N GLN A 316 -25.76 0.85 25.37
CA GLN A 316 -27.02 1.44 25.81
C GLN A 316 -27.34 2.67 24.97
N MET A 317 -28.49 2.65 24.27
CA MET A 317 -29.04 3.85 23.62
C MET A 317 -30.18 4.41 24.48
N GLU A 318 -30.04 5.67 24.93
CA GLU A 318 -31.09 6.41 25.61
C GLU A 318 -32.24 6.71 24.62
N PRO A 319 -33.53 6.60 25.01
CA PRO A 319 -34.67 6.69 24.08
C PRO A 319 -34.95 8.07 23.44
N LYS A 320 -34.04 9.06 23.53
CA LYS A 320 -34.36 10.46 23.19
C LYS A 320 -33.47 11.14 22.14
N ASP A 321 -32.44 10.48 21.65
CA ASP A 321 -31.59 11.09 20.62
C ASP A 321 -32.14 10.79 19.22
N ASP A 322 -33.18 11.53 18.82
CA ASP A 322 -33.39 11.79 17.40
C ASP A 322 -32.16 12.55 16.90
N ILE A 323 -31.26 11.84 16.22
CA ILE A 323 -30.08 12.42 15.57
C ILE A 323 -30.61 13.36 14.48
N ASP A 324 -30.58 14.67 14.72
CA ASP A 324 -30.80 15.69 13.69
C ASP A 324 -29.58 15.68 12.76
N ILE A 325 -29.65 14.88 11.70
CA ILE A 325 -28.68 14.92 10.60
C ILE A 325 -29.10 16.10 9.70
N ARG A 326 -28.49 17.27 9.95
CA ARG A 326 -28.30 18.33 8.95
C ARG A 326 -26.88 18.29 8.41
#